data_AF-A0AAW4XPC0-F1
#
_entry.id   AF-A0AAW4XPC0-F1
#
_cell.length_a   1.000
_cell.length_b   1.000
_cell.length_c   1.000
_cell.angle_alpha   90.00
_cell.angle_beta   90.00
_cell.angle_gamma   90.00
#
_symmetry.space_group_name_H-M   'P 1'
#
loop_
_entity.id
_entity.type
_entity.pdbx_description
1 polymer ?
#
loop_
_entity_poly.entity_id
_entity_poly.type
_entity_poly.pdbx_seq_one_letter_code
_entity_poly.pdbx_strand_id
1 'polypeptide(L)' 'MLSTDHAYEVYTLELGPCDSLAELHGELSNHAGTFANEVSVTAGAVVISISHSVIAVDGRWWASVVTTTDEGVDP' A
#
# COMPACT_ATOMS: atom_id res chain seq x y z
N MET A 1 -15.40 23.19 -18.91
CA MET A 1 -14.60 22.01 -18.56
C MET A 1 -14.24 22.17 -17.10
N LEU A 2 -14.85 21.40 -16.20
CA LEU A 2 -14.26 21.22 -14.87
C LEU A 2 -13.03 20.34 -15.07
N SER A 3 -11.85 20.90 -14.87
CA SER A 3 -10.67 20.08 -14.53
C SER A 3 -11.03 19.45 -13.19
N THR A 4 -11.30 18.16 -13.15
CA THR A 4 -11.18 17.41 -11.89
C THR A 4 -9.69 17.41 -11.59
N ASP A 5 -9.25 18.35 -10.76
CA ASP A 5 -7.89 18.31 -10.22
C ASP A 5 -7.80 17.07 -9.33
N HIS A 6 -7.25 16.00 -9.90
CA HIS A 6 -6.96 14.78 -9.16
C HIS A 6 -5.81 15.07 -8.20
N ALA A 7 -6.11 15.07 -6.90
CA ALA A 7 -5.11 15.12 -5.85
C ALA A 7 -4.72 13.70 -5.48
N TYR A 8 -3.65 13.19 -6.12
CA TYR A 8 -3.12 11.87 -5.80
C TYR A 8 -2.22 11.93 -4.57
N GLU A 9 -2.49 11.05 -3.62
CA GLU A 9 -1.61 10.85 -2.46
C GLU A 9 -1.08 9.43 -2.41
N VAL A 10 0.13 9.27 -1.87
CA VAL A 10 0.87 8.00 -1.84
C VAL A 10 1.26 7.67 -0.40
N TYR A 11 0.91 6.45 0.01
CA TYR A 11 1.12 5.93 1.35
C TYR A 11 1.93 4.65 1.28
N THR A 12 2.87 4.48 2.21
CA THR A 12 3.76 3.31 2.23
C THR A 12 3.69 2.58 3.56
N LEU A 13 3.60 1.26 3.51
CA LEU A 13 3.79 0.36 4.64
C LEU A 13 5.02 -0.50 4.40
N GLU A 14 5.94 -0.53 5.36
CA GLU A 14 7.11 -1.41 5.34
C GLU A 14 6.84 -2.66 6.18
N LEU A 15 7.26 -3.82 5.68
CA LEU A 15 7.10 -5.12 6.31
C LEU A 15 8.45 -5.86 6.37
N GLY A 16 8.62 -6.65 7.43
CA GLY A 16 9.85 -7.37 7.73
C GLY A 16 10.75 -6.61 8.73
N PRO A 17 12.02 -7.03 8.87
CA PRO A 17 12.64 -8.15 8.18
C PRO A 17 12.09 -9.52 8.61
N CYS A 18 11.83 -10.40 7.65
CA CYS A 18 11.45 -11.80 7.87
C CYS A 18 12.59 -12.74 7.52
N ASP A 19 12.62 -13.91 8.15
CA ASP A 19 13.70 -14.89 7.94
C ASP A 19 13.46 -15.76 6.70
N SER A 20 12.22 -15.79 6.21
CA SER A 20 11.86 -16.48 4.97
C SER A 20 10.90 -15.67 4.11
N LEU A 21 10.91 -15.94 2.80
CA LEU A 21 9.95 -15.36 1.86
C LEU A 21 8.51 -15.79 2.20
N ALA A 22 8.31 -17.00 2.73
CA ALA A 22 6.98 -17.49 3.11
C ALA A 22 6.39 -16.70 4.29
N GLU A 23 7.20 -16.39 5.29
CA GLU A 23 6.81 -15.54 6.41
C GLU A 23 6.44 -14.13 5.92
N LEU A 24 7.30 -13.51 5.10
CA LEU A 24 7.02 -12.19 4.52
C LEU A 24 5.74 -12.19 3.66
N HIS A 25 5.50 -13.26 2.90
CA HIS A 25 4.27 -13.39 2.10
C HIS A 25 3.02 -13.48 2.99
N GLY A 26 3.13 -14.11 4.16
CA GLY A 26 2.08 -14.10 5.18
C GLY A 26 1.79 -12.69 5.67
N GLU A 27 2.82 -11.94 6.06
CA GLU A 27 2.70 -10.54 6.47
C GLU A 27 2.06 -9.67 5.38
N LEU A 28 2.53 -9.78 4.14
CA LEU A 28 1.96 -9.06 2.99
C LEU A 28 0.47 -9.35 2.80
N SER A 29 0.10 -10.63 2.84
CA SER A 29 -1.29 -11.06 2.65
C SER A 29 -2.21 -10.55 3.76
N ASN A 30 -1.70 -10.46 5.00
CA ASN A 30 -2.46 -10.00 6.16
C ASN A 30 -2.59 -8.47 6.20
N HIS A 31 -1.55 -7.74 5.78
CA HIS A 31 -1.47 -6.30 6.01
C HIS A 31 -1.85 -5.43 4.81
N ALA A 32 -1.62 -5.86 3.57
CA ALA A 32 -1.81 -4.99 2.40
C ALA A 32 -3.27 -4.50 2.26
N GLY A 33 -4.25 -5.39 2.44
CA GLY A 33 -5.67 -5.03 2.35
C GLY A 33 -6.13 -4.15 3.52
N THR A 34 -5.70 -4.47 4.73
CA THR A 34 -5.99 -3.67 5.94
C THR A 34 -5.43 -2.25 5.80
N PHE A 35 -4.18 -2.14 5.36
CA PHE A 35 -3.52 -0.85 5.14
C PHE A 35 -4.26 0.01 4.11
N ALA A 36 -4.65 -0.57 2.96
CA ALA A 36 -5.41 0.15 1.96
C ALA A 36 -6.76 0.66 2.50
N ASN A 37 -7.46 -0.16 3.29
CA ASN A 37 -8.72 0.25 3.93
C ASN A 37 -8.53 1.39 4.95
N GLU A 38 -7.50 1.30 5.78
CA GLU A 38 -7.20 2.34 6.77
C GLU A 38 -6.82 3.67 6.10
N VAL A 39 -6.02 3.61 5.03
CA VAL A 39 -5.68 4.78 4.20
C VAL A 39 -6.94 5.38 3.59
N SER A 40 -7.79 4.57 2.98
CA SER A 40 -9.07 5.00 2.38
C SER A 40 -9.93 5.78 3.38
N VAL A 41 -10.16 5.19 4.56
CA VAL A 41 -11.00 5.80 5.61
C VAL A 41 -10.37 7.05 6.19
N THR A 42 -9.06 7.04 6.43
CA THR A 42 -8.35 8.15 7.08
C THR A 42 -8.18 9.35 6.16
N ALA A 43 -7.83 9.11 4.89
CA ALA A 43 -7.70 10.16 3.87
C ALA A 43 -9.07 10.64 3.36
N GLY A 44 -10.14 9.86 3.55
CA GLY A 44 -11.45 10.16 2.98
C GLY A 44 -11.43 10.09 1.44
N ALA A 45 -10.59 9.23 0.88
CA ALA A 45 -10.28 9.15 -0.55
C ALA A 45 -10.37 7.72 -1.08
N VAL A 46 -10.58 7.56 -2.38
CA VAL A 46 -10.69 6.23 -3.01
C VAL A 46 -9.29 5.67 -3.28
N VAL A 47 -9.04 4.42 -2.89
CA VAL A 47 -7.82 3.71 -3.27
C VAL A 47 -7.91 3.31 -4.74
N ILE A 48 -6.99 3.83 -5.56
CA ILE A 48 -6.94 3.57 -7.00
C ILE A 48 -5.83 2.59 -7.38
N SER A 49 -4.85 2.38 -6.52
CA SER A 49 -3.76 1.44 -6.75
C SER A 49 -3.17 0.90 -5.46
N ILE A 50 -2.82 -0.38 -5.47
CA ILE A 50 -2.01 -1.05 -4.45
C ILE A 50 -0.88 -1.77 -5.19
N SER A 51 0.35 -1.42 -4.87
CA SER A 51 1.56 -2.07 -5.39
C SER A 51 2.40 -2.62 -4.24
N HIS A 52 3.23 -3.62 -4.50
CA HIS A 52 4.19 -4.10 -3.52
C HIS A 52 5.54 -4.40 -4.17
N SER A 53 6.60 -4.24 -3.40
CA SER A 53 7.97 -4.64 -3.76
C SER A 53 8.51 -5.55 -2.69
N VAL A 54 9.26 -6.58 -3.09
CA VAL A 54 9.91 -7.54 -2.19
C VAL A 54 11.39 -7.58 -2.51
N ILE A 55 12.23 -7.41 -1.49
CA ILE A 55 13.69 -7.43 -1.63
C ILE A 55 14.32 -8.33 -0.56
N ALA A 56 15.51 -8.85 -0.87
CA ALA A 56 16.36 -9.54 0.10
C ALA A 56 17.58 -8.68 0.44
N VAL A 57 17.82 -8.45 1.72
CA VAL A 57 18.96 -7.69 2.25
C VAL A 57 19.58 -8.51 3.38
N ASP A 58 20.88 -8.80 3.28
CA ASP A 58 21.63 -9.57 4.29
C ASP A 58 20.97 -10.90 4.68
N GLY A 59 20.40 -11.61 3.69
CA GLY A 59 19.73 -12.89 3.89
C GLY A 59 18.34 -12.81 4.52
N ARG A 60 17.82 -11.60 4.78
CA ARG A 60 16.49 -11.35 5.32
C ARG A 60 15.59 -10.69 4.28
N TRP A 61 14.29 -10.94 4.38
CA TRP A 61 13.30 -10.50 3.41
C TRP A 61 12.54 -9.28 3.91
N TRP A 62 12.37 -8.30 3.04
CA TRP A 62 11.63 -7.07 3.28
C TRP A 62 10.57 -6.87 2.20
N ALA A 63 9.48 -6.21 2.56
CA ALA A 63 8.53 -5.71 1.57
C ALA A 63 8.12 -4.27 1.86
N SER A 64 7.70 -3.58 0.81
CA SER A 64 6.98 -2.31 0.90
C SER A 64 5.65 -2.45 0.16
N VAL A 65 4.54 -2.07 0.79
CA VAL A 65 3.25 -1.87 0.14
C VAL A 65 3.07 -0.38 -0.11
N VAL A 66 2.68 -0.02 -1.32
CA VAL A 66 2.41 1.36 -1.74
C VAL A 66 0.94 1.46 -2.13
N THR A 67 0.19 2.29 -1.43
CA THR A 67 -1.22 2.59 -1.68
C THR A 67 -1.33 3.99 -2.25
N THR A 68 -2.01 4.14 -3.38
CA THR A 68 -2.30 5.45 -3.98
C THR A 68 -3.80 5.74 -3.90
N THR A 69 -4.15 6.95 -3.45
CA THR A 69 -5.54 7.42 -3.35
C THR A 69 -5.82 8.56 -4.32
N ASP A 70 -7.10 8.81 -4.56
CA ASP A 70 -7.62 9.93 -5.35
C ASP A 70 -8.86 10.53 -4.65
N GLU A 71 -8.82 11.83 -4.37
CA GLU A 71 -9.92 12.59 -3.76
C GLU A 71 -11.01 13.00 -4.78
N GLY A 72 -10.75 12.87 -6.08
CA GLY A 72 -11.62 13.33 -7.17
C GLY A 72 -12.61 12.30 -7.72
N VAL A 73 -12.76 11.15 -7.06
CA VAL A 73 -13.66 10.07 -7.51
C VAL A 73 -14.99 10.16 -6.75
N ASP A 74 -16.08 10.49 -7.45
CA ASP A 74 -17.45 10.34 -6.94
C ASP A 74 -17.79 8.83 -6.87
N PRO A 75 -18.39 8.29 -5.78
CA PRO A 75 -18.60 6.86 -5.58
C PRO A 75 -19.42 6.14 -6.67
#